data_AF-A0A1E4HID9-F1
#
_entry.id   AF-A0A1E4HID9-F1
#
_cell.length_a   1.000
_cell.length_b   1.000
_cell.length_c   1.000
_cell.angle_alpha   90.00
_cell.angle_beta   90.00
_cell.angle_gamma   90.00
#
_symmetry.space_group_name_H-M   'P 1'
#
loop_
_entity.id
_entity.type
_entity.pdbx_description
1 polymer ?
#
loop_
_entity_poly.entity_id
_entity_poly.type
_entity_poly.pdbx_seq_one_letter_code
_entity_poly.pdbx_strand_id
1 'polypeptide(L)'
;MTHLLQPSVPWAEGYLSENQPMSNFQHHFPFERLPKAGNFPLPLFQAAVRECINDRKVPIKMPYYAAAAACCAAAQSLVDVGKPAGGTVGTNLYTLVSAASGERKTDVRRDFFAAFDQINAELKRQFDQAMVDYLEQVHIWQRVDKALTSVKGQSAECVRARIAEHYQHKPVHPCPLKVSIKEPDYAPLMRALTDFPCMTIISGDCAGYLRSTILRYDTVFCDVWSEEKIEIRALAWTTTTASILG
;
A
#
# COMPACT_ATOMS: atom_id res chain seq x y z
N MET A 1 31.13 -29.91 -47.56
CA MET A 1 30.29 -28.70 -47.39
C MET A 1 28.95 -29.23 -46.88
N THR A 2 28.50 -29.00 -45.65
CA THR A 2 28.61 -27.78 -44.83
C THR A 2 28.45 -28.19 -43.36
N HIS A 3 29.45 -27.89 -42.53
CA HIS A 3 29.31 -27.95 -41.07
C HIS A 3 28.53 -26.71 -40.62
N LEU A 4 27.47 -26.88 -39.82
CA LEU A 4 26.89 -25.81 -39.02
C LEU A 4 27.15 -26.12 -37.55
N LEU A 5 28.00 -25.28 -36.95
CA LEU A 5 28.34 -25.20 -35.55
C LEU A 5 27.11 -24.78 -34.73
N GLN A 6 26.73 -25.57 -33.73
CA GLN A 6 25.98 -25.04 -32.59
C GLN A 6 27.00 -24.58 -31.52
N PRO A 7 26.84 -23.40 -30.91
CA PRO A 7 27.68 -23.02 -29.78
C PRO A 7 27.28 -23.84 -28.56
N SER A 8 28.22 -24.64 -28.05
CA SER A 8 28.14 -25.27 -26.74
C SER A 8 28.15 -24.20 -25.66
N VAL A 9 27.02 -24.04 -24.97
CA VAL A 9 26.91 -23.16 -23.82
C VAL A 9 27.26 -23.98 -22.56
N PRO A 10 28.42 -23.78 -21.92
CA PRO A 10 28.97 -24.75 -20.94
C PRO A 10 28.33 -24.74 -19.55
N TRP A 11 27.24 -24.01 -19.32
CA TRP A 11 26.66 -23.86 -17.97
C TRP A 11 25.35 -24.63 -17.73
N ALA A 12 24.84 -25.36 -18.72
CA ALA A 12 23.51 -25.98 -18.64
C ALA A 12 23.48 -27.43 -18.09
N GLU A 13 24.61 -28.10 -17.89
CA GLU A 13 24.64 -29.53 -17.49
C GLU A 13 24.88 -29.80 -15.99
N GLY A 14 24.80 -28.78 -15.12
CA GLY A 14 25.18 -28.90 -13.70
C GLY A 14 24.05 -29.00 -12.66
N TYR A 15 22.77 -28.84 -13.01
CA TYR A 15 21.70 -28.56 -12.03
C TYR A 15 20.67 -29.67 -11.81
N LEU A 16 21.05 -30.94 -11.97
CA LEU A 16 20.22 -32.08 -11.55
C LEU A 16 21.00 -33.07 -10.69
N SER A 17 21.53 -32.59 -9.56
CA SER A 17 21.73 -33.46 -8.40
C SER A 17 20.98 -32.87 -7.21
N GLU A 18 19.92 -33.57 -6.79
CA GLU A 18 19.27 -33.35 -5.51
C GLU A 18 20.28 -33.61 -4.38
N ASN A 19 20.31 -32.71 -3.39
CA ASN A 19 21.02 -32.81 -2.10
C ASN A 19 22.55 -32.63 -2.08
N GLN A 20 23.06 -31.48 -2.52
CA GLN A 20 24.27 -30.91 -1.91
C GLN A 20 23.94 -29.64 -1.10
N PRO A 21 24.24 -29.59 0.21
CA PRO A 21 24.07 -28.38 0.99
C PRO A 21 25.12 -27.34 0.56
N MET A 22 24.69 -26.33 -0.20
CA MET A 22 25.47 -25.11 -0.40
C MET A 22 25.52 -24.31 0.90
N SER A 23 26.54 -24.49 1.75
CA SER A 23 26.80 -23.55 2.86
C SER A 23 28.13 -23.86 3.57
N ASN A 24 29.21 -23.18 3.18
CA ASN A 24 30.45 -23.04 3.97
C ASN A 24 30.32 -21.92 5.03
N PHE A 25 29.11 -21.65 5.52
CA PHE A 25 28.88 -20.61 6.53
C PHE A 25 29.26 -21.13 7.93
N GLN A 26 30.09 -20.37 8.64
CA GLN A 26 30.56 -20.67 10.00
C GLN A 26 29.42 -20.78 11.04
N HIS A 27 28.24 -20.26 10.70
CA HIS A 27 27.01 -20.41 11.47
C HIS A 27 25.89 -20.88 10.54
N HIS A 28 25.32 -22.05 10.83
CA HIS A 28 24.12 -22.51 10.17
C HIS A 28 22.90 -21.84 10.81
N PHE A 29 22.08 -21.18 9.99
CA PHE A 29 20.77 -20.74 10.42
C PHE A 29 19.91 -21.99 10.71
N PRO A 30 19.31 -22.12 11.91
CA PRO A 30 18.64 -23.35 12.33
C PRO A 30 17.24 -23.46 11.71
N PHE A 31 17.18 -23.67 10.38
CA PHE A 31 15.93 -23.80 9.64
C PHE A 31 15.04 -24.93 10.18
N GLU A 32 15.62 -25.95 10.78
CA GLU A 32 14.93 -27.08 11.43
C GLU A 32 14.11 -26.68 12.66
N ARG A 33 14.47 -25.56 13.30
CA ARG A 33 13.74 -25.00 14.45
C ARG A 33 12.56 -24.13 14.04
N LEU A 34 12.48 -23.73 12.77
CA LEU A 34 11.35 -22.95 12.28
C LEU A 34 10.08 -23.83 12.22
N PRO A 35 8.90 -23.26 12.54
CA PRO A 35 7.64 -23.97 12.32
C PRO A 35 7.51 -24.42 10.87
N LYS A 36 7.28 -25.73 10.67
CA LYS A 36 6.98 -26.27 9.34
C LYS A 36 5.59 -25.83 8.90
N ALA A 37 5.37 -25.71 7.58
CA ALA A 37 4.04 -25.49 7.04
C ALA A 37 3.07 -26.56 7.58
N GLY A 38 1.94 -26.12 8.12
CA GLY A 38 0.95 -26.97 8.79
C GLY A 38 1.15 -27.10 10.31
N ASN A 39 2.23 -26.56 10.88
CA ASN A 39 2.59 -26.70 12.29
C ASN A 39 2.80 -25.34 13.01
N PHE A 40 2.31 -24.24 12.45
CA PHE A 40 2.32 -22.94 13.12
C PHE A 40 1.45 -22.96 14.39
N PRO A 41 1.85 -22.38 15.52
CA PRO A 41 1.04 -22.30 16.74
C PRO A 41 -0.10 -21.27 16.63
N LEU A 42 -0.79 -21.24 15.49
CA LEU A 42 -1.83 -20.29 15.10
C LEU A 42 -3.01 -21.08 14.47
N PRO A 43 -3.91 -21.67 15.28
CA PRO A 43 -4.91 -22.63 14.79
C PRO A 43 -5.88 -22.02 13.78
N LEU A 44 -6.34 -20.78 13.99
CA LEU A 44 -7.24 -20.08 13.06
C LEU A 44 -6.55 -19.78 11.72
N PHE A 45 -5.31 -19.31 11.76
CA PHE A 45 -4.50 -19.09 10.57
C PHE A 45 -4.33 -20.38 9.77
N GLN A 46 -4.00 -21.49 10.44
CA GLN A 46 -3.88 -22.78 9.78
C GLN A 46 -5.18 -23.26 9.17
N ALA A 47 -6.31 -23.09 9.86
CA ALA A 47 -7.62 -23.50 9.36
C ALA A 47 -7.97 -22.76 8.06
N ALA A 48 -7.83 -21.42 8.05
CA ALA A 48 -8.09 -20.60 6.87
C ALA A 48 -7.18 -20.96 5.69
N VAL A 49 -5.89 -21.20 5.94
CA VAL A 49 -4.94 -21.65 4.92
C VAL A 49 -5.31 -23.03 4.37
N ARG A 50 -5.68 -23.98 5.24
CA ARG A 50 -6.10 -25.33 4.81
C ARG A 50 -7.37 -25.30 3.98
N GLU A 51 -8.36 -24.50 4.36
CA GLU A 51 -9.60 -24.29 3.60
C GLU A 51 -9.28 -23.79 2.18
N CYS A 52 -8.49 -22.72 2.07
CA CYS A 52 -8.07 -22.19 0.77
C CYS A 52 -7.32 -23.22 -0.09
N ILE A 53 -6.39 -23.99 0.50
CA ILE A 53 -5.68 -25.07 -0.22
C ILE A 53 -6.66 -26.14 -0.71
N ASN A 54 -7.59 -26.56 0.14
CA ASN A 54 -8.55 -27.61 -0.17
C ASN A 54 -9.52 -27.20 -1.27
N ASP A 55 -9.99 -25.95 -1.26
CA ASP A 55 -10.96 -25.45 -2.22
C ASP A 55 -10.31 -25.04 -3.55
N ARG A 56 -9.19 -24.32 -3.47
CA ARG A 56 -8.52 -23.75 -4.65
C ARG A 56 -7.55 -24.71 -5.31
N LYS A 57 -7.09 -25.77 -4.64
CA LYS A 57 -6.08 -26.73 -5.15
C LYS A 57 -4.81 -26.04 -5.66
N VAL A 58 -4.32 -25.08 -4.88
CA VAL A 58 -3.14 -24.26 -5.20
C VAL A 58 -1.89 -24.72 -4.44
N PRO A 59 -0.68 -24.36 -4.88
CA PRO A 59 0.55 -24.65 -4.14
C PRO A 59 0.50 -24.10 -2.71
N ILE A 60 0.88 -24.93 -1.74
CA ILE A 60 0.80 -24.63 -0.29
C ILE A 60 1.32 -23.23 0.05
N LYS A 61 2.48 -22.83 -0.50
CA LYS A 61 3.13 -21.56 -0.19
C LYS A 61 2.25 -20.33 -0.49
N MET A 62 1.40 -20.40 -1.52
CA MET A 62 0.63 -19.25 -1.99
C MET A 62 -0.42 -18.80 -0.93
N PRO A 63 -1.30 -19.66 -0.40
CA PRO A 63 -2.19 -19.30 0.70
C PRO A 63 -1.45 -18.89 1.98
N TYR A 64 -0.31 -19.51 2.32
CA TYR A 64 0.47 -19.12 3.50
C TYR A 64 0.94 -17.67 3.42
N TYR A 65 1.53 -17.26 2.31
CA TYR A 65 1.99 -15.87 2.14
C TYR A 65 0.83 -14.88 2.02
N ALA A 66 -0.25 -15.25 1.33
CA ALA A 66 -1.43 -14.38 1.23
C ALA A 66 -2.11 -14.14 2.58
N ALA A 67 -2.26 -15.20 3.39
CA ALA A 67 -2.79 -15.09 4.74
C ALA A 67 -1.88 -14.26 5.64
N ALA A 68 -0.56 -14.48 5.58
CA ALA A 68 0.40 -13.71 6.36
C ALA A 68 0.37 -12.22 6.00
N ALA A 69 0.30 -11.89 4.70
CA ALA A 69 0.13 -10.53 4.22
C ALA A 69 -1.13 -9.86 4.77
N ALA A 70 -2.28 -10.57 4.74
CA ALA A 70 -3.53 -10.05 5.31
C ALA A 70 -3.44 -9.83 6.82
N CYS A 71 -2.80 -10.74 7.57
CA CYS A 71 -2.58 -10.57 9.01
C CYS A 71 -1.70 -9.34 9.31
N CYS A 72 -0.57 -9.18 8.60
CA CYS A 72 0.29 -8.00 8.74
C CYS A 72 -0.46 -6.70 8.38
N ALA A 73 -1.23 -6.72 7.29
CA ALA A 73 -2.07 -5.59 6.86
C ALA A 73 -3.12 -5.19 7.90
N ALA A 74 -3.67 -6.14 8.66
CA ALA A 74 -4.59 -5.86 9.75
C ALA A 74 -3.88 -5.35 11.02
N ALA A 75 -2.68 -5.87 11.30
CA ALA A 75 -1.95 -5.59 12.54
C ALA A 75 -1.05 -4.34 12.48
N GLN A 76 -0.68 -3.86 11.28
CA GLN A 76 0.29 -2.76 11.08
C GLN A 76 -0.04 -1.44 11.80
N SER A 77 -1.31 -1.20 12.16
CA SER A 77 -1.70 -0.01 12.93
C SER A 77 -1.81 -0.23 14.44
N LEU A 78 -1.64 -1.49 14.89
CA LEU A 78 -1.91 -1.91 16.26
C LEU A 78 -0.66 -2.24 17.06
N VAL A 79 0.42 -2.64 16.38
CA VAL A 79 1.61 -3.16 17.05
C VAL A 79 2.90 -2.70 16.38
N ASP A 80 3.85 -2.32 17.23
CA ASP A 80 5.25 -2.13 16.87
C ASP A 80 6.09 -3.33 17.34
N VAL A 81 7.10 -3.68 16.57
CA VAL A 81 8.05 -4.75 16.89
C VAL A 81 9.31 -4.17 17.51
N GLY A 82 9.59 -4.53 18.76
CA GLY A 82 10.83 -4.17 19.43
C GLY A 82 12.03 -4.93 18.87
N LYS A 83 13.10 -4.22 18.51
CA LYS A 83 14.36 -4.82 18.07
C LYS A 83 15.18 -5.30 19.28
N PRO A 84 15.87 -6.46 19.19
CA PRO A 84 16.72 -6.96 20.28
C PRO A 84 17.82 -5.97 20.73
N ALA A 85 18.34 -5.16 19.80
CA ALA A 85 19.36 -4.15 20.06
C ALA A 85 18.81 -2.76 20.44
N GLY A 86 17.48 -2.64 20.64
CA GLY A 86 16.80 -1.38 20.92
C GLY A 86 16.15 -0.73 19.70
N GLY A 87 15.12 0.08 19.96
CA GLY A 87 14.26 0.70 18.95
C GLY A 87 13.08 -0.18 18.52
N THR A 88 12.15 0.41 17.78
CA THR A 88 10.97 -0.26 17.22
C THR A 88 11.01 -0.26 15.70
N VAL A 89 10.27 -1.18 15.08
CA VAL A 89 9.98 -1.23 13.64
C VAL A 89 8.53 -1.67 13.46
N GLY A 90 7.85 -1.21 12.40
CA GLY A 90 6.51 -1.65 12.08
C GLY A 90 6.44 -3.12 11.63
N THR A 91 5.23 -3.66 11.46
CA THR A 91 5.01 -5.04 10.95
C THR A 91 5.04 -5.13 9.42
N ASN A 92 5.89 -4.35 8.78
CA ASN A 92 5.90 -4.22 7.33
C ASN A 92 6.29 -5.55 6.67
N LEU A 93 5.44 -6.04 5.77
CA LEU A 93 5.66 -7.30 5.06
C LEU A 93 5.51 -7.09 3.56
N TYR A 94 6.54 -7.49 2.81
CA TYR A 94 6.51 -7.54 1.36
C TYR A 94 6.36 -8.99 0.87
N THR A 95 5.21 -9.32 0.27
CA THR A 95 4.95 -10.65 -0.30
C THR A 95 4.87 -10.61 -1.81
N LEU A 96 5.79 -11.29 -2.49
CA LEU A 96 5.76 -11.50 -3.94
C LEU A 96 5.33 -12.94 -4.24
N VAL A 97 4.20 -13.08 -4.92
CA VAL A 97 3.73 -14.39 -5.42
C VAL A 97 3.84 -14.42 -6.94
N SER A 98 4.82 -15.16 -7.44
CA SER A 98 4.95 -15.46 -8.87
C SER A 98 4.36 -16.84 -9.17
N ALA A 99 3.42 -16.88 -10.12
CA ALA A 99 2.88 -18.12 -10.67
C ALA A 99 2.41 -17.87 -12.11
N ALA A 100 2.29 -18.92 -12.92
CA ALA A 100 1.79 -18.81 -14.29
C ALA A 100 0.37 -18.22 -14.34
N SER A 101 -0.03 -17.69 -15.50
CA SER A 101 -1.42 -17.27 -15.70
C SER A 101 -2.37 -18.46 -15.50
N GLY A 102 -3.52 -18.24 -14.86
CA GLY A 102 -4.47 -19.31 -14.53
C GLY A 102 -4.23 -20.03 -13.19
N GLU A 103 -3.11 -19.80 -12.51
CA GLU A 103 -2.77 -20.42 -11.20
C GLU A 103 -3.57 -19.89 -10.00
N ARG A 104 -4.77 -19.34 -10.23
CA ARG A 104 -5.72 -18.89 -9.19
C ARG A 104 -5.16 -17.88 -8.15
N LYS A 105 -4.06 -17.20 -8.46
CA LYS A 105 -3.44 -16.15 -7.61
C LYS A 105 -4.45 -15.11 -7.13
N THR A 106 -5.28 -14.62 -8.06
CA THR A 106 -6.30 -13.59 -7.79
C THR A 106 -7.40 -14.10 -6.86
N ASP A 107 -7.77 -15.39 -6.98
CA ASP A 107 -8.75 -16.03 -6.12
C ASP A 107 -8.22 -16.20 -4.70
N VAL A 108 -6.98 -16.71 -4.55
CA VAL A 108 -6.34 -16.84 -3.23
C VAL A 108 -6.21 -15.48 -2.55
N ARG A 109 -5.79 -14.44 -3.30
CA ARG A 109 -5.78 -13.06 -2.79
C ARG A 109 -7.18 -12.66 -2.30
N ARG A 110 -8.23 -12.90 -3.10
CA ARG A 110 -9.61 -12.54 -2.73
C ARG A 110 -10.04 -13.24 -1.44
N ASP A 111 -9.70 -14.51 -1.25
CA ASP A 111 -10.07 -15.27 -0.05
C ASP A 111 -9.58 -14.59 1.25
N PHE A 112 -8.39 -13.97 1.23
CA PHE A 112 -7.82 -13.29 2.40
C PHE A 112 -8.03 -11.77 2.44
N PHE A 113 -8.20 -11.11 1.28
CA PHE A 113 -8.30 -9.65 1.18
C PHE A 113 -9.71 -9.11 0.95
N ALA A 114 -10.74 -9.96 0.78
CA ALA A 114 -12.10 -9.50 0.53
C ALA A 114 -12.63 -8.54 1.62
N ALA A 115 -12.26 -8.75 2.88
CA ALA A 115 -12.64 -7.85 3.98
C ALA A 115 -12.03 -6.44 3.80
N PHE A 116 -10.79 -6.35 3.34
CA PHE A 116 -10.15 -5.06 3.04
C PHE A 116 -10.82 -4.36 1.85
N ASP A 117 -11.19 -5.12 0.82
CA ASP A 117 -11.93 -4.59 -0.34
C ASP A 117 -13.29 -4.01 0.10
N GLN A 118 -14.00 -4.70 1.01
CA GLN A 118 -15.27 -4.22 1.59
C GLN A 118 -15.10 -2.96 2.43
N ILE A 119 -14.07 -2.92 3.29
CA ILE A 119 -13.75 -1.73 4.10
C ILE A 119 -13.42 -0.54 3.21
N ASN A 120 -12.60 -0.72 2.16
CA ASN A 120 -12.30 0.32 1.20
C ASN A 120 -13.57 0.84 0.49
N ALA A 121 -14.51 -0.03 0.13
CA ALA A 121 -15.77 0.37 -0.48
C ALA A 121 -16.63 1.21 0.49
N GLU A 122 -16.68 0.83 1.76
CA GLU A 122 -17.40 1.58 2.80
C GLU A 122 -16.76 2.94 3.07
N LEU A 123 -15.43 2.98 3.23
CA LEU A 123 -14.68 4.24 3.40
C LEU A 123 -14.89 5.17 2.21
N LYS A 124 -14.92 4.63 0.98
CA LYS A 124 -15.23 5.41 -0.21
C LYS A 124 -16.64 5.99 -0.15
N ARG A 125 -17.64 5.21 0.27
CA ARG A 125 -19.03 5.66 0.41
C ARG A 125 -19.14 6.79 1.43
N GLN A 126 -18.48 6.65 2.58
CA GLN A 126 -18.43 7.69 3.62
C GLN A 126 -17.75 8.96 3.11
N PHE A 127 -16.64 8.82 2.38
CA PHE A 127 -15.95 9.93 1.74
C PHE A 127 -16.84 10.64 0.72
N ASP A 128 -17.51 9.89 -0.16
CA ASP A 128 -18.37 10.46 -1.20
C ASP A 128 -19.54 11.25 -0.56
N GLN A 129 -20.10 10.76 0.55
CA GLN A 129 -21.11 11.51 1.32
C GLN A 129 -20.53 12.78 1.95
N ALA A 130 -19.39 12.68 2.63
CA ALA A 130 -18.74 13.84 3.24
C ALA A 130 -18.35 14.90 2.20
N MET A 131 -18.01 14.47 0.97
CA MET A 131 -17.73 15.36 -0.14
C MET A 131 -18.95 16.14 -0.61
N VAL A 132 -20.14 15.52 -0.62
CA VAL A 132 -21.40 16.22 -0.94
C VAL A 132 -21.66 17.32 0.09
N ASP A 133 -21.59 16.98 1.38
CA ASP A 133 -21.81 17.93 2.47
C ASP A 133 -20.77 19.07 2.43
N TYR A 134 -19.51 18.73 2.16
CA TYR A 134 -18.43 19.70 1.99
C TYR A 134 -18.72 20.67 0.83
N LEU A 135 -19.13 20.18 -0.35
CA LEU A 135 -19.41 21.03 -1.51
C LEU A 135 -20.59 21.98 -1.24
N GLU A 136 -21.62 21.50 -0.54
CA GLU A 136 -22.74 22.36 -0.11
C GLU A 136 -22.25 23.46 0.84
N GLN A 137 -21.50 23.09 1.88
CA GLN A 137 -20.96 24.04 2.85
C GLN A 137 -20.04 25.07 2.18
N VAL A 138 -19.20 24.65 1.23
CA VAL A 138 -18.33 25.56 0.47
C VAL A 138 -19.16 26.55 -0.36
N HIS A 139 -20.22 26.09 -1.01
CA HIS A 139 -21.10 26.96 -1.78
C HIS A 139 -21.79 28.01 -0.90
N ILE A 140 -22.31 27.59 0.25
CA ILE A 140 -22.89 28.51 1.25
C ILE A 140 -21.83 29.51 1.73
N TRP A 141 -20.66 29.01 2.10
CA TRP A 141 -19.55 29.82 2.58
C TRP A 141 -19.16 30.89 1.54
N GLN A 142 -18.98 30.52 0.27
CA GLN A 142 -18.66 31.44 -0.82
C GLN A 142 -19.75 32.50 -1.06
N ARG A 143 -21.04 32.17 -0.90
CA ARG A 143 -22.13 33.14 -1.00
C ARG A 143 -22.09 34.16 0.15
N VAL A 144 -21.79 33.70 1.36
CA VAL A 144 -21.65 34.57 2.53
C VAL A 144 -20.42 35.48 2.39
N ASP A 145 -19.30 34.97 1.90
CA ASP A 145 -18.08 35.74 1.61
C ASP A 145 -18.36 36.90 0.63
N LYS A 146 -19.09 36.61 -0.46
CA LYS A 146 -19.52 37.63 -1.44
C LYS A 146 -20.50 38.65 -0.85
N ALA A 147 -21.41 38.21 0.02
CA ALA A 147 -22.36 39.11 0.67
C ALA A 147 -21.65 40.06 1.65
N LEU A 148 -20.71 39.54 2.45
CA LEU A 148 -19.92 40.32 3.42
C LEU A 148 -19.06 41.39 2.76
N THR A 149 -18.50 41.11 1.57
CA THR A 149 -17.72 42.08 0.79
C THR A 149 -18.57 43.16 0.12
N SER A 150 -19.89 42.98 0.04
CA SER A 150 -20.83 43.91 -0.61
C SER A 150 -21.60 44.80 0.37
N VAL A 151 -21.37 44.68 1.68
CA VAL A 151 -22.10 45.43 2.72
C VAL A 151 -21.73 46.91 2.69
N LYS A 152 -22.74 47.78 2.62
CA LYS A 152 -22.60 49.25 2.71
C LYS A 152 -23.24 49.77 4.00
N GLY A 153 -22.69 50.83 4.57
CA GLY A 153 -23.26 51.51 5.75
C GLY A 153 -22.87 50.92 7.11
N GLN A 154 -21.92 49.99 7.18
CA GLN A 154 -21.32 49.49 8.43
C GLN A 154 -19.92 50.09 8.63
N SER A 155 -19.46 50.18 9.88
CA SER A 155 -18.09 50.61 10.17
C SER A 155 -17.08 49.56 9.66
N ALA A 156 -15.90 50.02 9.24
CA ALA A 156 -14.85 49.14 8.72
C ALA A 156 -14.41 48.07 9.73
N GLU A 157 -14.45 48.40 11.03
CA GLU A 157 -14.11 47.49 12.14
C GLU A 157 -15.12 46.35 12.28
N CYS A 158 -16.43 46.65 12.18
CA CYS A 158 -17.49 45.65 12.23
C CYS A 158 -17.39 44.67 11.05
N VAL A 159 -17.16 45.17 9.83
CA VAL A 159 -16.98 44.33 8.64
C VAL A 159 -15.75 43.45 8.77
N ARG A 160 -14.63 43.98 9.27
CA ARG A 160 -13.40 43.21 9.48
C ARG A 160 -13.58 42.07 10.49
N ALA A 161 -14.25 42.32 11.61
CA ALA A 161 -14.54 41.30 12.62
C ALA A 161 -15.36 40.14 12.05
N ARG A 162 -16.42 40.45 11.28
CA ARG A 162 -17.28 39.46 10.64
C ARG A 162 -16.56 38.64 9.56
N ILE A 163 -15.66 39.27 8.78
CA ILE A 163 -14.82 38.54 7.83
C ILE A 163 -13.89 37.58 8.58
N ALA A 164 -13.22 38.04 9.64
CA ALA A 164 -12.33 37.18 10.41
C ALA A 164 -13.04 35.95 10.99
N GLU A 165 -14.24 36.14 11.56
CA GLU A 165 -15.10 35.05 12.03
C GLU A 165 -15.51 34.11 10.89
N HIS A 166 -15.91 34.64 9.73
CA HIS A 166 -16.31 33.83 8.57
C HIS A 166 -15.17 32.92 8.06
N TYR A 167 -13.93 33.42 8.04
CA TYR A 167 -12.77 32.65 7.61
C TYR A 167 -12.39 31.52 8.58
N GLN A 168 -12.73 31.65 9.87
CA GLN A 168 -12.56 30.55 10.85
C GLN A 168 -13.49 29.36 10.57
N HIS A 169 -14.62 29.61 9.91
CA HIS A 169 -15.63 28.60 9.57
C HIS A 169 -15.50 28.10 8.13
N LYS A 170 -14.32 28.24 7.51
CA LYS A 170 -14.07 27.69 6.18
C LYS A 170 -14.21 26.17 6.22
N PRO A 171 -15.07 25.56 5.37
CA PRO A 171 -15.23 24.11 5.33
C PRO A 171 -13.90 23.40 5.03
N VAL A 172 -13.67 22.29 5.71
CA VAL A 172 -12.46 21.48 5.57
C VAL A 172 -12.70 20.39 4.55
N HIS A 173 -11.80 20.26 3.58
CA HIS A 173 -11.89 19.21 2.57
C HIS A 173 -11.75 17.83 3.23
N PRO A 174 -12.68 16.89 3.01
CA PRO A 174 -12.55 15.52 3.51
C PRO A 174 -11.26 14.86 3.02
N CYS A 175 -10.58 14.09 3.88
CA CYS A 175 -9.39 13.32 3.47
C CYS A 175 -9.80 11.87 3.15
N PRO A 176 -9.49 11.33 1.96
CA PRO A 176 -9.83 9.96 1.63
C PRO A 176 -8.89 8.98 2.36
N LEU A 177 -9.47 8.10 3.19
CA LEU A 177 -8.73 6.99 3.80
C LEU A 177 -8.83 5.74 2.92
N LYS A 178 -7.70 5.10 2.63
CA LYS A 178 -7.64 3.81 1.94
C LYS A 178 -6.74 2.85 2.71
N VAL A 179 -7.29 1.70 3.10
CA VAL A 179 -6.53 0.64 3.79
C VAL A 179 -5.67 -0.18 2.82
N SER A 180 -6.13 -0.29 1.57
CA SER A 180 -5.38 -0.94 0.50
C SER A 180 -5.48 -0.19 -0.82
N ILE A 181 -4.37 -0.10 -1.55
CA ILE A 181 -4.29 0.55 -2.86
C ILE A 181 -3.73 -0.43 -3.89
N LYS A 182 -4.35 -0.44 -5.08
CA LYS A 182 -3.88 -1.24 -6.21
C LYS A 182 -2.89 -0.45 -7.06
N GLU A 183 -1.66 -0.93 -7.17
CA GLU A 183 -0.61 -0.44 -8.08
C GLU A 183 -0.57 1.11 -8.24
N PRO A 184 -0.44 1.89 -7.14
CA PRO A 184 -0.39 3.34 -7.26
C PRO A 184 0.86 3.81 -8.00
N ASP A 185 0.72 4.82 -8.85
CA ASP A 185 1.87 5.53 -9.41
C ASP A 185 2.75 6.14 -8.30
N TYR A 186 3.98 6.52 -8.64
CA TYR A 186 4.97 7.01 -7.68
C TYR A 186 4.44 8.16 -6.80
N ALA A 187 3.90 9.24 -7.38
CA ALA A 187 3.46 10.39 -6.58
C ALA A 187 2.27 10.06 -5.64
N PRO A 188 1.21 9.37 -6.09
CA PRO A 188 0.17 8.85 -5.20
C PRO A 188 0.71 7.90 -4.12
N LEU A 189 1.63 7.01 -4.46
CA LEU A 189 2.25 6.08 -3.51
C LEU A 189 2.97 6.84 -2.39
N MET A 190 3.82 7.80 -2.75
CA MET A 190 4.59 8.60 -1.79
C MET A 190 3.69 9.40 -0.86
N ARG A 191 2.65 10.04 -1.41
CA ARG A 191 1.63 10.74 -0.60
C ARG A 191 0.95 9.77 0.35
N ALA A 192 0.51 8.63 -0.16
CA ALA A 192 -0.23 7.64 0.61
C ALA A 192 0.59 7.06 1.78
N LEU A 193 1.87 6.79 1.58
CA LEU A 193 2.77 6.32 2.63
C LEU A 193 3.12 7.42 3.66
N THR A 194 3.09 8.69 3.25
CA THR A 194 3.35 9.83 4.14
C THR A 194 2.11 10.21 4.96
N ASP A 195 0.95 10.16 4.33
CA ASP A 195 -0.33 10.53 4.94
C ASP A 195 -0.84 9.41 5.87
N PHE A 196 -0.51 8.15 5.57
CA PHE A 196 -0.91 6.99 6.35
C PHE A 196 0.18 5.91 6.40
N PRO A 197 0.91 5.76 7.51
CA PRO A 197 2.06 4.83 7.61
C PRO A 197 1.65 3.35 7.59
N CYS A 198 0.35 3.06 7.63
CA CYS A 198 -0.20 1.71 7.71
C CYS A 198 -0.95 1.35 6.42
N MET A 199 -0.23 1.07 5.33
CA MET A 199 -0.84 0.87 4.00
C MET A 199 -0.50 -0.48 3.37
N THR A 200 -1.48 -1.10 2.72
CA THR A 200 -1.27 -2.30 1.90
C THR A 200 -1.31 -2.00 0.41
N ILE A 201 -0.21 -2.29 -0.29
CA ILE A 201 -0.13 -2.21 -1.75
C ILE A 201 -0.40 -3.59 -2.34
N ILE A 202 -1.35 -3.68 -3.27
CA ILE A 202 -1.71 -4.92 -3.95
C ILE A 202 -1.40 -4.77 -5.44
N SER A 203 -0.76 -5.78 -6.03
CA SER A 203 -0.45 -5.81 -7.45
C SER A 203 -0.80 -7.15 -8.11
N GLY A 204 -1.46 -7.08 -9.26
CA GLY A 204 -1.76 -8.22 -10.12
C GLY A 204 -0.64 -8.49 -11.15
N ASP A 205 0.09 -7.45 -11.54
CA ASP A 205 1.33 -7.53 -12.34
C ASP A 205 2.53 -7.04 -11.50
N CYS A 206 2.84 -7.82 -10.47
CA CYS A 206 3.85 -7.41 -9.49
C CYS A 206 5.24 -7.26 -10.10
N ALA A 207 5.57 -8.03 -11.15
CA ALA A 207 6.85 -7.92 -11.81
C ALA A 207 7.00 -6.59 -12.56
N GLY A 208 5.96 -6.17 -13.28
CA GLY A 208 5.92 -4.86 -13.94
C GLY A 208 6.00 -3.73 -12.92
N TYR A 209 5.10 -3.75 -11.93
CA TYR A 209 5.00 -2.70 -10.92
C TYR A 209 6.27 -2.53 -10.08
N LEU A 210 6.89 -3.64 -9.68
CA LEU A 210 8.15 -3.64 -8.93
C LEU A 210 9.27 -2.95 -9.74
N ARG A 211 9.36 -3.22 -11.04
CA ARG A 211 10.41 -2.65 -11.91
C ARG A 211 10.16 -1.19 -12.25
N SER A 212 8.91 -0.81 -12.54
CA SER A 212 8.58 0.53 -13.04
C SER A 212 8.49 1.58 -11.93
N THR A 213 8.02 1.17 -10.74
CA THR A 213 7.65 2.09 -9.67
C THR A 213 8.49 1.88 -8.43
N ILE A 214 8.55 0.66 -7.88
CA ILE A 214 9.19 0.44 -6.58
C ILE A 214 10.72 0.50 -6.69
N LEU A 215 11.33 -0.35 -7.52
CA LEU A 215 12.80 -0.43 -7.66
C LEU A 215 13.40 0.78 -8.36
N ARG A 216 12.59 1.53 -9.12
CA ARG A 216 13.06 2.77 -9.77
C ARG A 216 13.39 3.86 -8.76
N TYR A 217 12.73 3.84 -7.60
CA TYR A 217 12.86 4.82 -6.53
C TYR A 217 13.15 4.12 -5.20
N ASP A 218 13.95 3.07 -5.22
CA ASP A 218 14.17 2.12 -4.12
C ASP A 218 14.66 2.79 -2.83
N THR A 219 15.64 3.69 -2.90
CA THR A 219 16.13 4.42 -1.71
C THR A 219 15.00 5.20 -1.04
N VAL A 220 14.32 6.04 -1.80
CA VAL A 220 13.24 6.90 -1.29
C VAL A 220 12.05 6.07 -0.80
N PHE A 221 11.74 4.97 -1.49
CA PHE A 221 10.72 4.03 -1.04
C PHE A 221 11.12 3.38 0.29
N CYS A 222 12.36 2.91 0.45
CA CYS A 222 12.84 2.31 1.69
C CYS A 222 12.83 3.30 2.85
N ASP A 223 13.24 4.55 2.62
CA ASP A 223 13.27 5.61 3.62
C ASP A 223 11.85 5.88 4.14
N VAL A 224 10.87 6.09 3.25
CA VAL A 224 9.47 6.32 3.66
C VAL A 224 8.86 5.08 4.30
N TRP A 225 9.14 3.90 3.74
CA TRP A 225 8.64 2.62 4.27
C TRP A 225 9.24 2.25 5.63
N SER A 226 10.37 2.85 5.99
CA SER A 226 11.01 2.71 7.31
C SER A 226 10.65 3.86 8.26
N GLU A 227 9.64 4.67 7.91
CA GLU A 227 9.16 5.83 8.65
C GLU A 227 10.23 6.92 8.86
N GLU A 228 11.23 6.98 7.98
CA GLU A 228 12.21 8.06 8.01
C GLU A 228 11.54 9.37 7.57
N LYS A 229 11.81 10.47 8.28
CA LYS A 229 11.18 11.78 7.99
C LYS A 229 11.78 12.37 6.72
N ILE A 230 11.12 12.17 5.59
CA ILE A 230 11.50 12.80 4.32
C ILE A 230 10.73 14.10 4.12
N GLU A 231 11.44 15.20 3.86
CA GLU A 231 10.81 16.46 3.45
C GLU A 231 10.39 16.34 1.97
N ILE A 232 9.14 15.97 1.70
CA ILE A 232 8.60 15.86 0.33
C ILE A 232 8.33 17.27 -0.24
N ARG A 233 9.39 18.04 -0.51
CA ARG A 233 9.28 19.40 -1.10
C ARG A 233 9.03 19.43 -2.61
N ALA A 234 8.96 18.29 -3.29
CA ALA A 234 9.03 18.23 -4.76
C ALA A 234 7.81 17.65 -5.50
N LEU A 235 6.68 17.36 -4.85
CA LEU A 235 5.48 16.81 -5.53
C LEU A 235 4.31 17.80 -5.66
N ALA A 236 4.56 19.08 -5.39
CA ALA A 236 3.58 20.17 -5.48
C ALA A 236 3.73 21.00 -6.77
N TRP A 237 4.04 20.42 -7.91
CA TRP A 237 3.99 21.13 -9.20
C TRP A 237 3.60 20.17 -10.31
N THR A 238 2.30 20.03 -10.59
CA THR A 238 1.77 19.67 -11.94
C THR A 238 0.24 19.65 -12.05
N THR A 239 -0.55 19.98 -11.02
CA THR A 239 -2.03 19.96 -11.15
C THR A 239 -2.72 21.29 -10.87
N THR A 240 -2.06 22.43 -11.06
CA THR A 240 -2.75 23.72 -10.98
C THR A 240 -2.14 24.75 -11.93
N THR A 241 -2.45 24.62 -13.22
CA THR A 241 -2.59 25.75 -14.18
C THR A 241 -3.02 25.19 -15.54
N ALA A 242 -4.30 24.81 -15.69
CA ALA A 242 -4.91 24.63 -17.01
C ALA A 242 -6.46 24.58 -16.92
N SER A 243 -7.10 25.56 -16.26
CA SER A 243 -8.56 25.75 -16.38
C SER A 243 -9.07 27.16 -16.06
N ILE A 244 -8.20 28.18 -16.06
CA ILE A 244 -8.63 29.58 -16.00
C ILE A 244 -7.76 30.36 -16.96
N LEU A 245 -8.17 30.35 -18.23
CA LEU A 245 -7.97 31.34 -19.30
C LEU A 245 -8.23 30.62 -20.63
N GLY A 246 -9.44 30.82 -21.12
CA GLY A 246 -10.04 30.21 -22.30
C GLY A 246 -11.54 30.37 -22.21
#